data_AF-A0A947FV83-F1
#
_entry.id   AF-A0A947FV83-F1
#
_cell.length_a   1.000
_cell.length_b   1.000
_cell.length_c   1.000
_cell.angle_alpha   90.00
_cell.angle_beta   90.00
_cell.angle_gamma   90.00
#
_symmetry.space_group_name_H-M   'P 1'
#
loop_
_entity.id
_entity.type
_entity.pdbx_description
1 polymer ?
#
loop_
_entity_poly.entity_id
_entity_poly.type
_entity_poly.pdbx_seq_one_letter_code
_entity_poly.pdbx_strand_id
1 'polypeptide(L)'
;SYRPGDRIVALLKDIDREARGPQIILSRTDVGILVKLFEMEVPEIYEGIVRIVAAAREPGARSKIAVSSRDSDVDPVGACVGMKGSRVQAVVQELRGEKIDIVPWDRDPARFVCNAIAPAEVVRVVIDEGNSNMELVVPDAKLSLAIGRRGQNVRLASQLSGWRLDIVSESRFQQIEEEAMAALSRLSTNEELSRSLYRMGFRSLDEVVEASEGELASVPGVSAEDVVKLREDASTAMEELRKERLAAMAESTEAPSERDKLLLVRGVNGRVADKLEQNSYSSVDAIVAEEDTDRLAIKSGLGASRAQALKAAVAEFVETEWPPIEVKMLASVAAAQAEAARLEAEAAAEAEAAALAAAEAEAAAEAEAADGAGAESEAETAGETESAAETETSQETR
;
A
#
# COMPACT_ATOMS: atom_id res chain seq x y z
N SER A 1 25.84 -11.74 15.30
CA SER A 1 26.43 -12.44 16.46
C SER A 1 27.86 -12.01 16.62
N TYR A 2 28.24 -11.52 17.80
CA TYR A 2 29.59 -11.07 18.12
C TYR A 2 30.28 -12.15 18.95
N ARG A 3 31.54 -12.48 18.63
CA ARG A 3 32.31 -13.50 19.34
C ARG A 3 33.46 -12.87 20.12
N PRO A 4 33.88 -13.46 21.26
CA PRO A 4 35.10 -13.04 21.93
C PRO A 4 36.29 -13.03 20.96
N GLY A 5 37.02 -11.92 20.89
CA GLY A 5 38.12 -11.71 19.95
C GLY A 5 37.76 -10.91 18.69
N ASP A 6 36.48 -10.74 18.38
CA ASP A 6 36.05 -9.86 17.27
C ASP A 6 36.42 -8.41 17.59
N ARG A 7 37.05 -7.72 16.61
CA ARG A 7 37.14 -6.25 16.65
C ARG A 7 35.82 -5.67 16.17
N ILE A 8 35.31 -4.69 16.91
CA ILE A 8 34.08 -3.97 16.56
C ILE A 8 34.30 -2.47 16.75
N VAL A 9 33.79 -1.67 15.82
CA VAL A 9 33.63 -0.23 16.01
C VAL A 9 32.26 0.02 16.66
N ALA A 10 32.17 0.89 17.65
CA ALA A 10 30.90 1.24 18.26
C ALA A 10 30.85 2.73 18.59
N LEU A 11 29.65 3.30 18.56
CA LEU A 11 29.43 4.66 19.05
C LEU A 11 29.47 4.64 20.58
N LEU A 12 30.30 5.49 21.18
CA LEU A 12 30.20 5.79 22.60
C LEU A 12 28.89 6.56 22.82
N LYS A 13 27.89 5.89 23.41
CA LYS A 13 26.55 6.44 23.59
C LYS A 13 26.43 7.24 24.89
N ASP A 14 26.95 6.68 25.98
CA ASP A 14 26.85 7.32 27.30
C ASP A 14 27.95 6.80 28.25
N ILE A 15 28.18 7.54 29.33
CA ILE A 15 29.04 7.15 30.45
C ILE A 15 28.22 7.22 31.72
N ASP A 16 27.79 6.07 32.22
CA ASP A 16 27.08 5.97 33.48
C ASP A 16 28.08 6.06 34.64
N ARG A 17 27.86 7.00 35.57
CA ARG A 17 28.75 7.29 36.70
C ARG A 17 28.19 6.75 38.02
N GLU A 18 27.66 5.53 38.00
CA GLU A 18 27.19 4.83 39.20
C GLU A 18 28.31 4.55 40.24
N ALA A 19 27.89 4.27 41.48
CA ALA A 19 28.76 4.09 42.64
C ALA A 19 29.79 2.94 42.54
N ARG A 20 29.64 2.02 41.58
CA ARG A 20 30.59 0.90 41.33
C ARG A 20 31.68 1.25 40.30
N GLY A 21 31.73 2.49 39.83
CA GLY A 21 32.70 2.98 38.84
C GLY A 21 32.05 3.29 37.49
N PRO A 22 32.70 4.10 36.64
CA PRO A 22 32.12 4.55 35.39
C PRO A 22 31.93 3.37 34.41
N GLN A 23 30.71 3.17 33.93
CA GLN A 23 30.40 2.21 32.88
C GLN A 23 30.29 2.92 31.53
N ILE A 24 30.95 2.35 30.52
CA ILE A 24 30.96 2.89 29.16
C ILE A 24 29.86 2.17 28.36
N ILE A 25 28.82 2.89 27.97
CA ILE A 25 27.70 2.36 27.19
C ILE A 25 27.98 2.59 25.71
N LEU A 26 28.05 1.50 24.95
CA LEU A 26 28.33 1.52 23.51
C LEU A 26 27.07 1.17 22.73
N SER A 27 26.92 1.74 21.53
CA SER A 27 25.83 1.41 20.62
C SER A 27 26.34 1.14 19.21
N ARG A 28 25.82 0.07 18.60
CA ARG A 28 25.97 -0.21 17.16
C ARG A 28 24.67 -0.03 16.38
N THR A 29 23.56 0.25 17.07
CA THR A 29 22.23 0.46 16.49
C THR A 29 21.87 1.93 16.34
N ASP A 30 22.58 2.83 17.03
CA ASP A 30 22.34 4.26 16.95
C ASP A 30 22.61 4.80 15.53
N VAL A 31 21.85 5.78 15.06
CA VAL A 31 22.09 6.41 13.75
C VAL A 31 23.42 7.17 13.71
N GLY A 32 23.90 7.66 14.86
CA GLY A 32 25.15 8.40 14.97
C GLY A 32 26.39 7.60 14.57
N ILE A 33 26.37 6.26 14.69
CA ILE A 33 27.49 5.43 14.23
C ILE A 33 27.65 5.52 12.71
N LEU A 34 26.55 5.58 11.95
CA LEU A 34 26.58 5.69 10.49
C LEU A 34 27.25 6.99 10.08
N VAL A 35 26.83 8.10 10.68
CA VAL A 35 27.40 9.44 10.44
C VAL A 35 28.89 9.45 10.74
N LYS A 36 29.30 8.90 11.89
CA LYS A 36 30.71 8.85 12.30
C LYS A 36 31.57 7.94 11.43
N LEU A 37 31.04 6.82 10.95
CA LEU A 37 31.75 5.96 10.01
C LEU A 37 32.02 6.67 8.69
N PHE A 38 31.03 7.39 8.14
CA PHE A 38 31.23 8.19 6.94
C PHE A 38 32.21 9.36 7.16
N GLU A 39 32.17 10.02 8.33
CA GLU A 39 33.14 11.06 8.68
C GLU A 39 34.58 10.54 8.74
N MET A 40 34.79 9.28 9.14
CA MET A 40 36.12 8.65 9.12
C MET A 40 36.54 8.16 7.72
N GLU A 41 35.59 7.67 6.92
CA GLU A 41 35.85 7.08 5.60
C GLU A 41 35.97 8.11 4.47
N VAL A 42 35.32 9.28 4.60
CA VAL A 42 35.23 10.30 3.54
C VAL A 42 35.96 11.58 4.00
N PRO A 43 37.16 11.87 3.47
CA PRO A 43 37.94 13.06 3.82
C PRO A 43 37.15 14.37 3.64
N GLU A 44 36.35 14.46 2.58
CA GLU A 44 35.54 15.63 2.26
C GLU A 44 34.47 15.92 3.33
N ILE A 45 34.01 14.89 4.06
CA ILE A 45 33.10 15.05 5.21
C ILE A 45 33.87 15.54 6.43
N TYR A 46 35.05 14.98 6.70
CA TYR A 46 35.92 15.39 7.80
C TYR A 46 36.35 16.85 7.68
N GLU A 47 36.68 17.29 6.46
CA GLU A 47 37.05 18.68 6.14
C GLU A 47 35.84 19.63 6.12
N GLY A 48 34.61 19.10 6.16
CA GLY A 48 33.37 19.86 6.16
C GLY A 48 32.98 20.47 4.81
N ILE A 49 33.59 20.01 3.71
CA ILE A 49 33.22 20.35 2.33
C ILE A 49 31.88 19.69 2.01
N VAL A 50 31.78 18.39 2.27
CA VAL A 50 30.55 17.61 2.21
C VAL A 50 29.96 17.49 3.60
N ARG A 51 28.63 17.58 3.71
CA ARG A 51 27.91 17.43 4.96
C ARG A 51 26.81 16.39 4.81
N ILE A 52 26.71 15.50 5.79
CA ILE A 52 25.52 14.67 6.00
C ILE A 52 24.46 15.55 6.67
N VAL A 53 23.40 15.87 5.94
CA VAL A 53 22.32 16.75 6.41
C VAL A 53 21.31 15.97 7.25
N ALA A 54 20.99 14.75 6.83
CA ALA A 54 20.07 13.87 7.52
C ALA A 54 20.50 12.40 7.34
N ALA A 55 20.09 11.55 8.28
CA ALA A 55 20.31 10.11 8.23
C ALA A 55 19.10 9.39 8.82
N ALA A 56 18.65 8.34 8.14
CA ALA A 56 17.59 7.44 8.58
C ALA A 56 18.12 6.00 8.54
N ARG A 57 17.85 5.20 9.57
CA ARG A 57 18.51 3.91 9.76
C ARG A 57 17.60 2.86 10.36
N GLU A 58 17.51 1.73 9.68
CA GLU A 58 17.01 0.46 10.23
C GLU A 58 18.21 -0.49 10.41
N PRO A 59 18.78 -0.59 11.64
CA PRO A 59 20.07 -1.22 11.89
C PRO A 59 20.18 -2.66 11.38
N GLY A 60 21.26 -2.95 10.67
CA GLY A 60 21.54 -4.28 10.12
C GLY A 60 20.71 -4.66 8.89
N ALA A 61 19.84 -3.77 8.42
CA ALA A 61 19.03 -3.99 7.22
C ALA A 61 19.33 -2.94 6.14
N ARG A 62 18.87 -1.69 6.35
CA ARG A 62 19.01 -0.62 5.37
C ARG A 62 19.05 0.76 6.04
N SER A 63 19.83 1.65 5.46
CA SER A 63 19.95 3.05 5.87
C SER A 63 19.92 3.97 4.65
N LYS A 64 19.48 5.21 4.87
CA LYS A 64 19.60 6.31 3.90
C LYS A 64 20.32 7.48 4.54
N ILE A 65 21.22 8.12 3.78
CA ILE A 65 21.83 9.39 4.17
C ILE A 65 21.61 10.45 3.10
N ALA A 66 21.33 11.67 3.53
CA ALA A 66 21.18 12.83 2.67
C ALA A 66 22.43 13.69 2.77
N VAL A 67 23.08 13.96 1.65
CA VAL A 67 24.36 14.67 1.61
C VAL A 67 24.27 15.92 0.76
N SER A 68 24.98 16.97 1.19
CA SER A 68 25.09 18.24 0.46
C SER A 68 26.56 18.66 0.43
N SER A 69 26.99 19.30 -0.65
CA SER A 69 28.30 19.96 -0.71
C SER A 69 28.15 21.47 -0.51
N ARG A 70 29.12 22.09 0.17
CA ARG A 70 29.28 23.55 0.21
C ARG A 70 30.04 24.09 -1.00
N ASP A 71 30.78 23.22 -1.67
CA ASP A 71 31.53 23.51 -2.89
C ASP A 71 30.76 22.96 -4.11
N SER A 72 30.49 23.81 -5.09
CA SER A 72 29.78 23.44 -6.32
C SER A 72 30.57 22.49 -7.21
N ASP A 73 31.90 22.47 -7.07
CA ASP A 73 32.79 21.62 -7.88
C ASP A 73 32.92 20.20 -7.32
N VAL A 74 32.35 19.95 -6.13
CA VAL A 74 32.40 18.66 -5.44
C VAL A 74 31.02 18.00 -5.43
N ASP A 75 30.90 16.87 -6.11
CA ASP A 75 29.70 16.02 -6.02
C ASP A 75 29.65 15.30 -4.65
N PRO A 76 28.69 15.62 -3.77
CA PRO A 76 28.62 15.03 -2.44
C PRO A 76 28.28 13.52 -2.49
N VAL A 77 27.54 13.05 -3.49
CA VAL A 77 27.19 11.62 -3.61
C VAL A 77 28.41 10.84 -4.07
N GLY A 78 29.09 11.29 -5.13
CA GLY A 78 30.34 10.70 -5.60
C GLY A 78 31.45 10.70 -4.54
N ALA A 79 31.54 11.75 -3.74
CA ALA A 79 32.44 11.81 -2.58
C ALA A 79 32.11 10.70 -1.56
N CYS A 80 30.85 10.42 -1.27
CA CYS A 80 30.52 9.36 -0.31
C CYS A 80 30.65 7.94 -0.88
N VAL A 81 30.42 7.77 -2.20
CA VAL A 81 30.48 6.46 -2.88
C VAL A 81 31.94 6.04 -3.11
N GLY A 82 32.79 6.95 -3.58
CA GLY A 82 34.17 6.63 -3.97
C GLY A 82 34.28 5.80 -5.25
N MET A 83 35.50 5.44 -5.65
CA MET A 83 35.74 4.68 -6.88
C MET A 83 35.02 3.33 -6.82
N LYS A 84 34.06 3.11 -7.72
CA LYS A 84 33.23 1.88 -7.78
C LYS A 84 32.56 1.53 -6.44
N GLY A 85 32.24 2.53 -5.62
CA GLY A 85 31.60 2.31 -4.32
C GLY A 85 32.55 1.90 -3.20
N SER A 86 33.87 2.00 -3.37
CA SER A 86 34.84 1.50 -2.38
C SER A 86 34.60 2.05 -0.96
N ARG A 87 34.27 3.33 -0.83
CA ARG A 87 34.08 4.01 0.46
C ARG A 87 32.78 3.56 1.13
N VAL A 88 31.65 3.62 0.41
CA VAL A 88 30.38 3.13 0.95
C VAL A 88 30.44 1.64 1.28
N GLN A 89 31.14 0.82 0.49
CA GLN A 89 31.30 -0.61 0.78
C GLN A 89 32.11 -0.87 2.06
N ALA A 90 33.11 -0.04 2.37
CA ALA A 90 33.83 -0.15 3.65
C ALA A 90 32.89 0.09 4.84
N VAL A 91 32.02 1.09 4.77
CA VAL A 91 31.00 1.36 5.80
C VAL A 91 29.96 0.23 5.87
N VAL A 92 29.48 -0.27 4.73
CA VAL A 92 28.56 -1.43 4.65
C VAL A 92 29.19 -2.65 5.33
N GLN A 93 30.47 -2.91 5.08
CA GLN A 93 31.20 -4.04 5.66
C GLN A 93 31.34 -3.88 7.18
N GLU A 94 31.67 -2.68 7.67
CA GLU A 94 31.73 -2.41 9.11
C GLU A 94 30.35 -2.61 9.77
N LEU A 95 29.26 -2.26 9.08
CA LEU A 95 27.88 -2.49 9.54
C LEU A 95 27.34 -3.89 9.22
N ARG A 96 28.22 -4.84 8.85
CA ARG A 96 27.90 -6.25 8.60
C ARG A 96 26.86 -6.48 7.50
N GLY A 97 26.94 -5.72 6.42
CA GLY A 97 26.11 -5.89 5.22
C GLY A 97 24.82 -5.06 5.22
N GLU A 98 24.69 -4.09 6.13
CA GLU A 98 23.61 -3.09 6.09
C GLU A 98 23.66 -2.32 4.77
N LYS A 99 22.56 -2.32 3.99
CA LYS A 99 22.51 -1.60 2.70
C LYS A 99 22.41 -0.10 2.94
N ILE A 100 23.21 0.71 2.26
CA ILE A 100 23.22 2.16 2.44
C ILE A 100 22.89 2.84 1.13
N ASP A 101 21.83 3.65 1.11
CA ASP A 101 21.56 4.58 0.00
C ASP A 101 22.07 5.97 0.37
N ILE A 102 22.71 6.61 -0.60
CA ILE A 102 23.24 7.98 -0.46
C ILE A 102 22.49 8.83 -1.48
N VAL A 103 21.80 9.86 -0.99
CA VAL A 103 20.94 10.71 -1.83
C VAL A 103 21.36 12.18 -1.70
N PRO A 104 21.27 12.96 -2.79
CA PRO A 104 21.54 14.39 -2.71
C PRO A 104 20.42 15.09 -1.93
N TRP A 105 20.82 15.92 -0.97
CA TRP A 105 19.90 16.81 -0.26
C TRP A 105 19.56 18.03 -1.12
N ASP A 106 18.29 18.44 -1.10
CA ASP A 106 17.81 19.67 -1.76
C ASP A 106 17.08 20.54 -0.73
N ARG A 107 17.09 21.86 -0.96
CA ARG A 107 16.34 22.82 -0.16
C ARG A 107 14.84 22.76 -0.45
N ASP A 108 14.50 22.43 -1.69
CA ASP A 108 13.12 22.19 -2.10
C ASP A 108 12.68 20.82 -1.59
N PRO A 109 11.69 20.75 -0.67
CA PRO A 109 11.29 19.49 -0.06
C PRO A 109 10.73 18.50 -1.08
N ALA A 110 10.10 18.98 -2.17
CA ALA A 110 9.60 18.10 -3.23
C ALA A 110 10.74 17.36 -3.93
N ARG A 111 11.79 18.09 -4.34
CA ARG A 111 12.99 17.49 -4.94
C ARG A 111 13.71 16.59 -3.96
N PHE A 112 13.81 16.99 -2.69
CA PHE A 112 14.48 16.18 -1.68
C PHE A 112 13.75 14.85 -1.43
N VAL A 113 12.41 14.85 -1.38
CA VAL A 113 11.61 13.63 -1.24
C VAL A 113 11.73 12.73 -2.46
N CYS A 114 11.73 13.28 -3.68
CA CYS A 114 12.01 12.52 -4.90
C CYS A 114 13.37 11.83 -4.83
N ASN A 115 14.41 12.52 -4.34
CA ASN A 115 15.73 11.94 -4.14
C ASN A 115 15.70 10.85 -3.03
N ALA A 116 14.97 11.07 -1.94
CA ALA A 116 14.90 10.16 -0.81
C ALA A 116 14.22 8.82 -1.15
N ILE A 117 13.24 8.83 -2.07
CA ILE A 117 12.53 7.61 -2.49
C ILE A 117 13.34 6.73 -3.46
N ALA A 118 14.47 7.24 -3.98
CA ALA A 118 15.34 6.52 -4.89
C ALA A 118 15.65 5.11 -4.36
N PRO A 119 15.60 4.08 -5.23
CA PRO A 119 15.67 4.13 -6.70
C PRO A 119 14.33 4.24 -7.45
N ALA A 120 13.20 4.43 -6.77
CA ALA A 120 11.93 4.59 -7.47
C ALA A 120 11.81 5.99 -8.09
N GLU A 121 11.36 6.06 -9.34
CA GLU A 121 11.08 7.31 -10.05
C GLU A 121 9.68 7.81 -9.71
N VAL A 122 9.58 9.10 -9.38
CA VAL A 122 8.33 9.77 -9.05
C VAL A 122 7.86 10.57 -10.25
N VAL A 123 6.60 10.41 -10.65
CA VAL A 123 5.97 11.14 -11.76
C VAL A 123 5.43 12.49 -11.28
N ARG A 124 4.75 12.49 -10.13
CA ARG A 124 4.16 13.69 -9.52
C ARG A 124 4.26 13.64 -8.01
N VAL A 125 4.41 14.82 -7.40
CA VAL A 125 4.32 15.04 -5.96
C VAL A 125 3.14 15.97 -5.70
N VAL A 126 2.23 15.54 -4.82
CA VAL A 126 1.17 16.39 -4.27
C VAL A 126 1.54 16.71 -2.83
N ILE A 127 1.57 18.00 -2.48
CA ILE A 127 2.07 18.47 -1.19
C ILE A 127 0.91 19.02 -0.38
N ASP A 128 0.75 18.51 0.83
CA ASP A 128 -0.11 19.07 1.87
C ASP A 128 0.78 19.66 2.97
N GLU A 129 1.03 20.97 2.86
CA GLU A 129 1.87 21.71 3.81
C GLU A 129 1.25 21.75 5.22
N GLY A 130 -0.08 21.79 5.32
CA GLY A 130 -0.80 21.91 6.58
C GLY A 130 -0.59 20.68 7.48
N ASN A 131 -0.53 19.50 6.88
CA ASN A 131 -0.33 18.24 7.62
C ASN A 131 1.12 17.73 7.59
N SER A 132 2.03 18.44 6.90
CA SER A 132 3.39 17.96 6.57
C SER A 132 3.35 16.57 5.93
N ASN A 133 2.44 16.39 4.96
CA ASN A 133 2.25 15.16 4.21
C ASN A 133 2.56 15.38 2.73
N MET A 134 3.12 14.37 2.06
CA MET A 134 3.29 14.36 0.61
C MET A 134 2.79 13.04 0.04
N GLU A 135 2.01 13.13 -1.03
CA GLU A 135 1.58 12.00 -1.81
C GLU A 135 2.42 11.91 -3.08
N LEU A 136 3.05 10.75 -3.29
CA LEU A 136 3.96 10.47 -4.39
C LEU A 136 3.27 9.56 -5.39
N VAL A 137 3.11 10.06 -6.62
CA VAL A 137 2.60 9.29 -7.74
C VAL A 137 3.77 8.62 -8.45
N VAL A 138 3.76 7.29 -8.50
CA VAL A 138 4.80 6.49 -9.15
C VAL A 138 4.20 5.64 -10.26
N PRO A 139 4.98 5.24 -11.27
CA PRO A 139 4.50 4.30 -12.28
C PRO A 139 4.07 2.98 -11.63
N ASP A 140 3.02 2.34 -12.14
CA ASP A 140 2.48 1.08 -11.60
C ASP A 140 3.56 -0.01 -11.42
N ALA A 141 4.43 -0.14 -12.42
CA ALA A 141 5.55 -1.10 -12.41
C ALA A 141 6.59 -0.83 -11.30
N LYS A 142 6.63 0.38 -10.74
CA LYS A 142 7.59 0.81 -9.72
C LYS A 142 6.96 0.98 -8.33
N LEU A 143 5.65 0.79 -8.18
CA LEU A 143 4.95 0.92 -6.90
C LEU A 143 5.58 0.05 -5.79
N SER A 144 5.81 -1.23 -6.08
CA SER A 144 6.42 -2.18 -5.13
C SER A 144 7.84 -1.76 -4.72
N LEU A 145 8.60 -1.20 -5.67
CA LEU A 145 9.96 -0.70 -5.41
C LEU A 145 9.94 0.55 -4.52
N ALA A 146 9.00 1.46 -4.77
CA ALA A 146 8.83 2.71 -4.02
C ALA A 146 8.45 2.43 -2.56
N ILE A 147 7.51 1.53 -2.32
CA ILE A 147 7.11 1.09 -0.97
C ILE A 147 8.26 0.32 -0.29
N GLY A 148 8.86 -0.61 -1.03
CA GLY A 148 9.90 -1.50 -0.53
C GLY A 148 9.36 -2.62 0.38
N ARG A 149 10.23 -3.57 0.74
CA ARG A 149 9.85 -4.73 1.56
C ARG A 149 9.29 -4.26 2.92
N ARG A 150 8.02 -4.58 3.21
CA ARG A 150 7.30 -4.14 4.42
C ARG A 150 7.32 -2.63 4.64
N GLY A 151 7.28 -1.84 3.56
CA GLY A 151 7.31 -0.37 3.63
C GLY A 151 8.64 0.21 4.07
N GLN A 152 9.74 -0.56 4.04
CA GLN A 152 11.04 -0.10 4.52
C GLN A 152 11.55 1.13 3.76
N ASN A 153 11.35 1.19 2.43
CA ASN A 153 11.89 2.29 1.64
C ASN A 153 11.16 3.61 1.93
N VAL A 154 9.82 3.58 1.91
CA VAL A 154 8.99 4.75 2.25
C VAL A 154 9.20 5.21 3.69
N ARG A 155 9.37 4.28 4.65
CA ARG A 155 9.64 4.63 6.06
C ARG A 155 10.99 5.33 6.23
N LEU A 156 12.04 4.81 5.59
CA LEU A 156 13.36 5.44 5.62
C LEU A 156 13.34 6.81 4.93
N ALA A 157 12.64 6.96 3.79
CA ALA A 157 12.49 8.24 3.11
C ALA A 157 11.71 9.26 3.94
N SER A 158 10.64 8.81 4.62
CA SER A 158 9.86 9.64 5.54
C SER A 158 10.69 10.11 6.74
N GLN A 159 11.45 9.20 7.38
CA GLN A 159 12.37 9.57 8.46
C GLN A 159 13.49 10.51 8.00
N LEU A 160 14.00 10.32 6.78
CA LEU A 160 15.09 11.13 6.24
C LEU A 160 14.64 12.54 5.88
N SER A 161 13.45 12.68 5.30
CA SER A 161 12.87 13.96 4.88
C SER A 161 12.15 14.70 6.00
N GLY A 162 11.66 13.99 7.00
CA GLY A 162 10.80 14.53 8.05
C GLY A 162 9.33 14.69 7.63
N TRP A 163 8.97 14.28 6.40
CA TRP A 163 7.59 14.35 5.88
C TRP A 163 6.90 13.00 6.03
N ARG A 164 5.58 13.01 6.25
CA ARG A 164 4.76 11.81 6.02
C ARG A 164 4.64 11.61 4.52
N LEU A 165 4.83 10.37 4.07
CA LEU A 165 4.88 10.02 2.64
C LEU A 165 3.87 8.92 2.34
N ASP A 166 2.93 9.22 1.46
CA ASP A 166 1.99 8.27 0.89
C ASP A 166 2.38 7.99 -0.56
N ILE A 167 2.25 6.75 -1.02
CA ILE A 167 2.65 6.35 -2.38
C ILE A 167 1.46 5.73 -3.09
N VAL A 168 1.14 6.29 -4.26
CA VAL A 168 0.00 5.88 -5.09
C VAL A 168 0.49 5.60 -6.51
N SER A 169 -0.09 4.59 -7.16
CA SER A 169 0.23 4.32 -8.57
C SER A 169 -0.42 5.36 -9.48
N GLU A 170 0.15 5.57 -10.66
CA GLU A 170 -0.41 6.47 -11.67
C GLU A 170 -1.85 6.11 -12.04
N SER A 171 -2.14 4.82 -12.28
CA SER A 171 -3.50 4.34 -12.56
C SER A 171 -4.49 4.68 -11.44
N ARG A 172 -4.11 4.42 -10.18
CA ARG A 172 -4.95 4.70 -9.02
C ARG A 172 -5.15 6.20 -8.82
N PHE A 173 -4.11 7.00 -9.05
CA PHE A 173 -4.24 8.45 -8.97
C PHE A 173 -5.24 8.95 -10.03
N GLN A 174 -5.16 8.46 -11.27
CA GLN A 174 -6.09 8.84 -12.34
C GLN A 174 -7.52 8.49 -11.96
N GLN A 175 -7.76 7.30 -11.40
CA GLN A 175 -9.08 6.92 -10.89
C GLN A 175 -9.60 7.88 -9.82
N ILE A 176 -8.76 8.23 -8.83
CA ILE A 176 -9.13 9.19 -7.79
C ILE A 176 -9.45 10.58 -8.39
N GLU A 177 -8.68 11.00 -9.38
CA GLU A 177 -8.90 12.26 -10.11
C GLU A 177 -10.22 12.25 -10.89
N GLU A 178 -10.53 11.16 -11.59
CA GLU A 178 -11.78 10.97 -12.32
C GLU A 178 -13.00 10.92 -11.39
N GLU A 179 -12.91 10.18 -10.28
CA GLU A 179 -13.95 10.11 -9.25
C GLU A 179 -14.22 11.48 -8.61
N ALA A 180 -13.16 12.22 -8.26
CA ALA A 180 -13.27 13.56 -7.71
C ALA A 180 -13.94 14.51 -8.73
N MET A 181 -13.52 14.46 -9.99
CA MET A 181 -14.10 15.27 -11.06
C MET A 181 -15.57 14.93 -11.32
N ALA A 182 -15.91 13.64 -11.32
CA ALA A 182 -17.29 13.17 -11.49
C ALA A 182 -18.19 13.56 -10.30
N ALA A 183 -17.65 13.59 -9.08
CA ALA A 183 -18.38 14.09 -7.92
C ALA A 183 -18.62 15.60 -8.04
N LEU A 184 -17.58 16.38 -8.34
CA LEU A 184 -17.66 17.84 -8.46
C LEU A 184 -18.50 18.32 -9.64
N SER A 185 -18.67 17.52 -10.70
CA SER A 185 -19.55 17.85 -11.83
C SER A 185 -21.04 17.80 -11.47
N ARG A 186 -21.39 17.19 -10.34
CA ARG A 186 -22.78 17.21 -9.82
C ARG A 186 -23.17 18.58 -9.26
N LEU A 187 -22.20 19.41 -8.88
CA LEU A 187 -22.44 20.74 -8.32
C LEU A 187 -22.96 21.74 -9.34
N SER A 188 -22.52 21.61 -10.59
CA SER A 188 -22.96 22.51 -11.65
C SER A 188 -22.77 21.87 -13.01
N THR A 189 -23.59 22.30 -13.97
CA THR A 189 -23.43 21.93 -15.38
C THR A 189 -22.19 22.55 -16.03
N ASN A 190 -21.44 23.41 -15.31
CA ASN A 190 -20.23 24.04 -15.83
C ASN A 190 -19.00 23.18 -15.47
N GLU A 191 -18.47 22.48 -16.47
CA GLU A 191 -17.26 21.67 -16.32
C GLU A 191 -16.02 22.50 -15.90
N GLU A 192 -15.96 23.78 -16.28
CA GLU A 192 -14.87 24.68 -15.88
C GLU A 192 -14.89 24.98 -14.38
N LEU A 193 -16.07 25.00 -13.75
CA LEU A 193 -16.20 25.18 -12.31
C LEU A 193 -15.64 23.95 -11.57
N SER A 194 -16.01 22.73 -12.00
CA SER A 194 -15.50 21.49 -11.39
C SER A 194 -13.98 21.37 -11.53
N ARG A 195 -13.43 21.72 -12.70
CA ARG A 195 -11.97 21.78 -12.90
C ARG A 195 -11.31 22.84 -12.02
N SER A 196 -11.95 23.98 -11.83
CA SER A 196 -11.43 25.05 -10.96
C SER A 196 -11.45 24.63 -9.50
N LEU A 197 -12.52 23.98 -9.03
CA LEU A 197 -12.62 23.39 -7.70
C LEU A 197 -11.50 22.36 -7.48
N TYR A 198 -11.33 21.42 -8.41
CA TYR A 198 -10.27 20.42 -8.32
C TYR A 198 -8.86 21.04 -8.24
N ARG A 199 -8.59 22.06 -9.07
CA ARG A 199 -7.31 22.80 -9.06
C ARG A 199 -7.08 23.55 -7.75
N MET A 200 -8.14 24.00 -7.09
CA MET A 200 -8.07 24.62 -5.77
C MET A 200 -7.90 23.61 -4.64
N GLY A 201 -7.85 22.31 -4.95
CA GLY A 201 -7.57 21.25 -3.99
C GLY A 201 -8.81 20.51 -3.53
N PHE A 202 -10.01 20.87 -3.98
CA PHE A 202 -11.23 20.15 -3.63
C PHE A 202 -11.23 18.77 -4.32
N ARG A 203 -11.22 17.70 -3.53
CA ARG A 203 -11.23 16.30 -4.00
C ARG A 203 -12.57 15.61 -3.76
N SER A 204 -13.47 16.21 -2.99
CA SER A 204 -14.78 15.64 -2.69
C SER A 204 -15.83 16.71 -2.45
N LEU A 205 -17.11 16.35 -2.58
CA LEU A 205 -18.24 17.22 -2.27
C LEU A 205 -18.24 17.67 -0.80
N ASP A 206 -17.73 16.84 0.09
CA ASP A 206 -17.64 17.13 1.52
C ASP A 206 -16.69 18.29 1.81
N GLU A 207 -15.54 18.31 1.14
CA GLU A 207 -14.59 19.41 1.27
C GLU A 207 -15.20 20.74 0.81
N VAL A 208 -16.09 20.71 -0.16
CA VAL A 208 -16.84 21.91 -0.61
C VAL A 208 -17.84 22.36 0.47
N VAL A 209 -18.50 21.43 1.17
CA VAL A 209 -19.44 21.77 2.26
C VAL A 209 -18.72 22.34 3.49
N GLU A 210 -17.56 21.78 3.83
CA GLU A 210 -16.74 22.18 4.98
C GLU A 210 -15.90 23.43 4.72
N ALA A 211 -15.67 23.79 3.45
CA ALA A 211 -14.92 24.97 3.08
C ALA A 211 -15.50 26.26 3.68
N SER A 212 -14.60 27.17 4.05
CA SER A 212 -14.98 28.52 4.44
C SER A 212 -15.49 29.32 3.23
N GLU A 213 -16.32 30.34 3.49
CA GLU A 213 -16.82 31.21 2.44
C GLU A 213 -15.69 31.89 1.66
N GLY A 214 -14.58 32.21 2.33
CA GLY A 214 -13.39 32.80 1.69
C GLY A 214 -12.68 31.85 0.73
N GLU A 215 -12.57 30.56 1.08
CA GLU A 215 -11.97 29.55 0.20
C GLU A 215 -12.82 29.33 -1.05
N LEU A 216 -14.14 29.21 -0.90
CA LEU A 216 -15.05 29.05 -2.03
C LEU A 216 -15.13 30.31 -2.90
N ALA A 217 -15.12 31.50 -2.31
CA ALA A 217 -15.11 32.76 -3.05
C ALA A 217 -13.80 32.99 -3.84
N SER A 218 -12.71 32.31 -3.45
CA SER A 218 -11.45 32.38 -4.18
C SER A 218 -11.43 31.50 -5.45
N VAL A 219 -12.44 30.64 -5.63
CA VAL A 219 -12.61 29.79 -6.81
C VAL A 219 -12.97 30.63 -8.03
N PRO A 220 -12.16 30.59 -9.11
CA PRO A 220 -12.49 31.26 -10.35
C PRO A 220 -13.87 30.80 -10.87
N GLY A 221 -14.76 31.76 -11.11
CA GLY A 221 -16.13 31.48 -11.58
C GLY A 221 -17.19 31.33 -10.48
N VAL A 222 -16.82 31.47 -9.20
CA VAL A 222 -17.77 31.51 -8.07
C VAL A 222 -17.95 32.96 -7.60
N SER A 223 -19.18 33.47 -7.63
CA SER A 223 -19.50 34.76 -7.00
C SER A 223 -19.80 34.60 -5.52
N ALA A 224 -19.77 35.70 -4.75
CA ALA A 224 -20.10 35.67 -3.32
C ALA A 224 -21.52 35.17 -3.03
N GLU A 225 -22.45 35.37 -3.97
CA GLU A 225 -23.83 34.87 -3.88
C GLU A 225 -23.90 33.36 -4.20
N ASP A 226 -23.03 32.88 -5.09
CA ASP A 226 -22.97 31.46 -5.47
C ASP A 226 -22.36 30.58 -4.37
N VAL A 227 -21.56 31.13 -3.45
CA VAL A 227 -20.92 30.37 -2.37
C VAL A 227 -21.94 29.62 -1.52
N VAL A 228 -23.03 30.28 -1.10
CA VAL A 228 -24.08 29.66 -0.28
C VAL A 228 -24.77 28.55 -1.07
N LYS A 229 -25.15 28.86 -2.32
CA LYS A 229 -25.80 27.91 -3.21
C LYS A 229 -24.93 26.69 -3.49
N LEU A 230 -23.65 26.89 -3.73
CA LEU A 230 -22.70 25.81 -4.01
C LEU A 230 -22.58 24.83 -2.84
N ARG A 231 -22.64 25.33 -1.59
CA ARG A 231 -22.66 24.48 -0.40
C ARG A 231 -23.97 23.70 -0.25
N GLU A 232 -25.10 24.32 -0.57
CA GLU A 232 -26.41 23.66 -0.59
C GLU A 232 -26.48 22.57 -1.68
N ASP A 233 -26.00 22.88 -2.89
CA ASP A 233 -25.90 21.96 -4.01
C ASP A 233 -24.96 20.78 -3.67
N ALA A 234 -23.84 21.05 -3.00
CA ALA A 234 -22.92 20.01 -2.51
C ALA A 234 -23.57 19.10 -1.46
N SER A 235 -24.29 19.66 -0.50
CA SER A 235 -25.04 18.88 0.49
C SER A 235 -26.13 18.02 -0.15
N THR A 236 -26.79 18.53 -1.17
CA THR A 236 -27.84 17.80 -1.90
C THR A 236 -27.25 16.66 -2.72
N ALA A 237 -26.19 16.95 -3.49
CA ALA A 237 -25.48 15.95 -4.29
C ALA A 237 -24.87 14.82 -3.45
N MET A 238 -24.41 15.11 -2.23
CA MET A 238 -23.96 14.08 -1.28
C MET A 238 -25.09 13.14 -0.85
N GLU A 239 -26.27 13.67 -0.53
CA GLU A 239 -27.42 12.85 -0.13
C GLU A 239 -27.93 12.01 -1.31
N GLU A 240 -27.89 12.54 -2.53
CA GLU A 240 -28.20 11.79 -3.75
C GLU A 240 -27.21 10.64 -3.98
N LEU A 241 -25.89 10.91 -3.87
CA LEU A 241 -24.87 9.88 -3.98
C LEU A 241 -25.02 8.80 -2.90
N ARG A 242 -25.40 9.20 -1.67
CA ARG A 242 -25.70 8.25 -0.59
C ARG A 242 -26.85 7.33 -0.96
N LYS A 243 -27.97 7.88 -1.47
CA LYS A 243 -29.13 7.09 -1.92
C LYS A 243 -28.78 6.14 -3.07
N GLU A 244 -27.97 6.59 -4.03
CA GLU A 244 -27.45 5.73 -5.10
C GLU A 244 -26.62 4.58 -4.53
N ARG A 245 -25.72 4.85 -3.58
CA ARG A 245 -24.92 3.82 -2.89
C ARG A 245 -25.79 2.84 -2.11
N LEU A 246 -26.82 3.31 -1.40
CA LEU A 246 -27.78 2.45 -0.70
C LEU A 246 -28.51 1.52 -1.67
N ALA A 247 -28.96 2.05 -2.81
CA ALA A 247 -29.63 1.27 -3.85
C ALA A 247 -28.69 0.23 -4.49
N ALA A 248 -27.47 0.63 -4.84
CA ALA A 248 -26.45 -0.26 -5.39
C ALA A 248 -26.06 -1.35 -4.40
N MET A 249 -25.92 -1.01 -3.11
CA MET A 249 -25.62 -1.98 -2.05
C MET A 249 -26.73 -3.01 -1.90
N ALA A 250 -27.99 -2.60 -2.03
CA ALA A 250 -29.14 -3.51 -1.97
C ALA A 250 -29.16 -4.52 -3.14
N GLU A 251 -28.43 -4.24 -4.21
CA GLU A 251 -28.31 -5.10 -5.41
C GLU A 251 -26.94 -5.79 -5.49
N SER A 252 -26.04 -5.52 -4.55
CA SER A 252 -24.73 -6.15 -4.46
C SER A 252 -24.87 -7.66 -4.21
N THR A 253 -24.00 -8.42 -4.87
CA THR A 253 -23.83 -9.87 -4.64
C THR A 253 -22.72 -10.19 -3.65
N GLU A 254 -22.06 -9.16 -3.10
CA GLU A 254 -21.00 -9.28 -2.10
C GLU A 254 -21.42 -8.66 -0.78
N ALA A 255 -20.98 -9.27 0.33
CA ALA A 255 -21.24 -8.75 1.66
C ALA A 255 -20.40 -7.47 1.89
N PRO A 256 -21.02 -6.37 2.36
CA PRO A 256 -20.31 -5.11 2.56
C PRO A 256 -19.33 -5.22 3.71
N SER A 257 -18.21 -4.51 3.57
CA SER A 257 -17.30 -4.32 4.69
C SER A 257 -17.95 -3.40 5.74
N GLU A 258 -17.43 -3.44 6.97
CA GLU A 258 -17.87 -2.52 8.04
C GLU A 258 -17.63 -1.05 7.67
N ARG A 259 -16.58 -0.79 6.88
CA ARG A 259 -16.32 0.54 6.31
C ARG A 259 -17.39 0.95 5.30
N ASP A 260 -17.85 0.05 4.44
CA ASP A 260 -18.90 0.35 3.47
C ASP A 260 -20.20 0.72 4.19
N LYS A 261 -20.55 0.00 5.25
CA LYS A 261 -21.70 0.35 6.11
C LYS A 261 -21.55 1.73 6.73
N LEU A 262 -20.36 2.07 7.24
CA LEU A 262 -20.09 3.41 7.78
C LEU A 262 -20.30 4.49 6.73
N LEU A 263 -19.81 4.31 5.49
CA LEU A 263 -19.97 5.28 4.40
C LEU A 263 -21.41 5.47 3.91
N LEU A 264 -22.31 4.56 4.27
CA LEU A 264 -23.75 4.69 3.99
C LEU A 264 -24.49 5.51 5.06
N VAL A 265 -23.90 5.70 6.24
CA VAL A 265 -24.50 6.49 7.31
C VAL A 265 -24.51 7.98 6.93
N ARG A 266 -25.63 8.65 7.20
CA ARG A 266 -25.77 10.08 6.94
C ARG A 266 -24.71 10.89 7.70
N GLY A 267 -24.02 11.76 6.97
CA GLY A 267 -22.96 12.61 7.54
C GLY A 267 -21.62 11.91 7.77
N VAL A 268 -21.49 10.63 7.39
CA VAL A 268 -20.21 9.93 7.35
C VAL A 268 -19.66 9.95 5.93
N ASN A 269 -18.50 10.58 5.78
CA ASN A 269 -17.73 10.60 4.55
C ASN A 269 -16.42 9.80 4.74
N GLY A 270 -15.58 9.73 3.70
CA GLY A 270 -14.29 9.03 3.78
C GLY A 270 -13.38 9.52 4.91
N ARG A 271 -13.25 10.84 5.10
CA ARG A 271 -12.41 11.42 6.17
C ARG A 271 -12.96 11.13 7.56
N VAL A 272 -14.27 11.20 7.74
CA VAL A 272 -14.94 10.87 9.01
C VAL A 272 -14.78 9.38 9.30
N ALA A 273 -14.97 8.51 8.31
CA ALA A 273 -14.74 7.08 8.43
C ALA A 273 -13.28 6.77 8.82
N ASP A 274 -12.29 7.42 8.19
CA ASP A 274 -10.87 7.26 8.54
C ASP A 274 -10.58 7.67 9.99
N LYS A 275 -11.13 8.81 10.44
CA LYS A 275 -11.00 9.26 11.84
C LYS A 275 -11.65 8.30 12.82
N LEU A 276 -12.81 7.75 12.47
CA LEU A 276 -13.51 6.77 13.30
C LEU A 276 -12.69 5.48 13.41
N GLU A 277 -12.21 4.94 12.29
CA GLU A 277 -11.37 3.73 12.23
C GLU A 277 -10.08 3.89 13.04
N GLN A 278 -9.36 5.00 12.85
CA GLN A 278 -8.12 5.29 13.59
C GLN A 278 -8.32 5.36 15.11
N ASN A 279 -9.54 5.65 15.56
CA ASN A 279 -9.89 5.82 16.97
C ASN A 279 -10.79 4.71 17.52
N SER A 280 -10.72 3.51 16.92
CA SER A 280 -11.40 2.27 17.35
C SER A 280 -12.91 2.22 17.15
N TYR A 281 -13.46 3.08 16.30
CA TYR A 281 -14.87 3.05 15.86
C TYR A 281 -14.97 2.54 14.42
N SER A 282 -14.46 1.33 14.17
CA SER A 282 -14.38 0.76 12.82
C SER A 282 -15.67 0.12 12.30
N SER A 283 -16.74 0.13 13.09
CA SER A 283 -18.05 -0.43 12.72
C SER A 283 -19.19 0.42 13.25
N VAL A 284 -20.35 0.28 12.61
CA VAL A 284 -21.60 0.93 13.03
C VAL A 284 -21.96 0.49 14.46
N ASP A 285 -21.81 -0.80 14.76
CA ASP A 285 -22.06 -1.37 16.09
C ASP A 285 -21.15 -0.78 17.17
N ALA A 286 -19.87 -0.51 16.85
CA ALA A 286 -18.94 0.10 17.78
C ALA A 286 -19.35 1.53 18.17
N ILE A 287 -19.98 2.27 17.24
CA ILE A 287 -20.50 3.62 17.49
C ILE A 287 -21.79 3.54 18.32
N VAL A 288 -22.68 2.58 18.02
CA VAL A 288 -23.91 2.36 18.81
C VAL A 288 -23.58 1.99 20.25
N ALA A 289 -22.58 1.14 20.47
CA ALA A 289 -22.16 0.68 21.80
C ALA A 289 -21.53 1.79 22.66
N GLU A 290 -21.06 2.89 22.06
CA GLU A 290 -20.49 4.01 22.81
C GLU A 290 -21.62 4.88 23.39
N GLU A 291 -21.91 4.70 24.68
CA GLU A 291 -22.95 5.45 25.39
C GLU A 291 -22.58 6.93 25.56
N ASP A 292 -21.30 7.24 25.74
CA ASP A 292 -20.79 8.58 26.01
C ASP A 292 -20.52 9.36 24.72
N THR A 293 -21.38 10.34 24.44
CA THR A 293 -21.27 11.24 23.27
C THR A 293 -20.04 12.14 23.33
N ASP A 294 -19.60 12.51 24.54
CA ASP A 294 -18.44 13.39 24.72
C ASP A 294 -17.15 12.62 24.46
N ARG A 295 -17.09 11.36 24.90
CA ARG A 295 -15.99 10.46 24.55
C ARG A 295 -15.92 10.22 23.04
N LEU A 296 -17.06 9.97 22.40
CA LEU A 296 -17.14 9.84 20.93
C LEU A 296 -16.61 11.11 20.26
N ALA A 297 -17.05 12.29 20.69
CA ALA A 297 -16.60 13.57 20.16
C ALA A 297 -15.07 13.74 20.27
N ILE A 298 -14.52 13.52 21.47
CA ILE A 298 -13.08 13.68 21.74
C ILE A 298 -12.26 12.70 20.90
N LYS A 299 -12.63 11.42 20.89
CA LYS A 299 -11.85 10.38 20.19
C LYS A 299 -11.98 10.48 18.67
N SER A 300 -13.17 10.74 18.14
CA SER A 300 -13.36 10.91 16.69
C SER A 300 -12.84 12.25 16.16
N GLY A 301 -12.49 13.19 17.05
CA GLY A 301 -12.10 14.55 16.66
C GLY A 301 -13.27 15.33 16.05
N LEU A 302 -14.51 14.94 16.35
CA LEU A 302 -15.72 15.62 15.93
C LEU A 302 -16.19 16.57 17.04
N GLY A 303 -16.71 17.75 16.66
CA GLY A 303 -17.35 18.63 17.65
C GLY A 303 -18.57 17.95 18.29
N ALA A 304 -18.90 18.32 19.54
CA ALA A 304 -19.97 17.68 20.31
C ALA A 304 -21.31 17.58 19.55
N SER A 305 -21.73 18.68 18.88
CA SER A 305 -22.95 18.69 18.06
C SER A 305 -22.89 17.69 16.89
N ARG A 306 -21.73 17.50 16.27
CA ARG A 306 -21.56 16.59 15.13
C ARG A 306 -21.47 15.14 15.59
N ALA A 307 -20.83 14.87 16.72
CA ALA A 307 -20.83 13.55 17.34
C ALA A 307 -22.23 13.11 17.74
N GLN A 308 -23.05 14.03 18.28
CA GLN A 308 -24.45 13.76 18.59
C GLN A 308 -25.27 13.48 17.32
N ALA A 309 -25.11 14.30 16.27
CA ALA A 309 -25.79 14.09 15.00
C ALA A 309 -25.37 12.76 14.35
N LEU A 310 -24.09 12.41 14.40
CA LEU A 310 -23.57 11.12 13.93
C LEU A 310 -24.21 9.96 14.68
N LYS A 311 -24.26 10.02 16.01
CA LYS A 311 -24.86 8.95 16.82
C LYS A 311 -26.35 8.77 16.52
N ALA A 312 -27.08 9.87 16.31
CA ALA A 312 -28.47 9.81 15.89
C ALA A 312 -28.63 9.19 14.49
N ALA A 313 -27.79 9.60 13.53
CA ALA A 313 -27.79 9.07 12.17
C ALA A 313 -27.44 7.56 12.13
N VAL A 314 -26.49 7.13 12.95
CA VAL A 314 -26.12 5.72 13.11
C VAL A 314 -27.29 4.91 13.65
N ALA A 315 -27.98 5.41 14.69
CA ALA A 315 -29.14 4.73 15.25
C ALA A 315 -30.28 4.61 14.23
N GLU A 316 -30.60 5.69 13.52
CA GLU A 316 -31.61 5.71 12.45
C GLU A 316 -31.24 4.74 11.31
N PHE A 317 -29.97 4.71 10.91
CA PHE A 317 -29.49 3.79 9.88
C PHE A 317 -29.68 2.33 10.27
N VAL A 318 -29.28 1.93 11.48
CA VAL A 318 -29.41 0.54 11.97
C VAL A 318 -30.86 0.14 12.15
N GLU A 319 -31.71 1.03 12.66
CA GLU A 319 -33.10 0.71 12.99
C GLU A 319 -34.02 0.72 11.76
N THR A 320 -33.80 1.65 10.83
CA THR A 320 -34.78 1.96 9.77
C THR A 320 -34.23 1.71 8.36
N GLU A 321 -33.02 2.18 8.06
CA GLU A 321 -32.51 2.19 6.68
C GLU A 321 -31.85 0.86 6.27
N TRP A 322 -31.07 0.24 7.16
CA TRP A 322 -30.28 -0.96 6.88
C TRP A 322 -31.10 -2.25 6.74
N PRO A 323 -32.08 -2.55 7.63
CA PRO A 323 -32.80 -3.84 7.58
C PRO A 323 -33.45 -4.17 6.22
N PRO A 324 -34.15 -3.26 5.52
CA PRO A 324 -34.73 -3.59 4.22
C PRO A 324 -33.66 -3.83 3.13
N ILE A 325 -32.54 -3.11 3.21
CA ILE A 325 -31.40 -3.26 2.29
C ILE A 325 -30.74 -4.60 2.51
N GLU A 326 -30.48 -4.96 3.77
CA GLU A 326 -29.85 -6.22 4.15
C GLU A 326 -30.67 -7.43 3.67
N VAL A 327 -31.99 -7.40 3.82
CA VAL A 327 -32.86 -8.47 3.31
C VAL A 327 -32.77 -8.60 1.78
N LYS A 328 -32.82 -7.48 1.05
CA LYS A 328 -32.73 -7.50 -0.42
C LYS A 328 -31.35 -7.98 -0.88
N MET A 329 -30.30 -7.51 -0.23
CA MET A 329 -28.91 -7.88 -0.51
C MET A 329 -28.65 -9.36 -0.23
N LEU A 330 -29.07 -9.88 0.93
CA LEU A 330 -28.93 -11.31 1.26
C LEU A 330 -29.65 -12.20 0.25
N ALA A 331 -30.81 -11.77 -0.26
CA ALA A 331 -31.50 -12.47 -1.33
C ALA A 331 -30.69 -12.46 -2.65
N SER A 332 -30.09 -11.33 -3.02
CA SER A 332 -29.21 -11.19 -4.20
C SER A 332 -27.95 -12.06 -4.07
N VAL A 333 -27.29 -12.05 -2.91
CA VAL A 333 -26.12 -12.89 -2.60
C VAL A 333 -26.48 -14.37 -2.70
N ALA A 334 -27.60 -14.79 -2.10
CA ALA A 334 -28.05 -16.18 -2.14
C ALA A 334 -28.37 -16.64 -3.58
N ALA A 335 -29.00 -15.78 -4.38
CA ALA A 335 -29.26 -16.07 -5.79
C ALA A 335 -27.97 -16.23 -6.60
N ALA A 336 -26.99 -15.33 -6.41
CA ALA A 336 -25.69 -15.40 -7.08
C ALA A 336 -24.89 -16.65 -6.67
N GLN A 337 -24.90 -17.02 -5.38
CA GLN A 337 -24.27 -18.24 -4.89
C GLN A 337 -24.91 -19.51 -5.47
N ALA A 338 -26.23 -19.53 -5.59
CA ALA A 338 -26.95 -20.66 -6.21
C ALA A 338 -26.62 -20.79 -7.70
N GLU A 339 -26.52 -19.68 -8.43
CA GLU A 339 -26.11 -19.68 -9.84
C GLU A 339 -24.66 -20.12 -10.02
N ALA A 340 -23.74 -19.62 -9.20
CA ALA A 340 -22.34 -20.04 -9.19
C ALA A 340 -22.20 -21.54 -8.91
N ALA A 341 -22.91 -22.06 -7.90
CA ALA A 341 -22.91 -23.49 -7.58
C ALA A 341 -23.48 -24.35 -8.72
N ARG A 342 -24.50 -23.86 -9.45
CA ARG A 342 -25.03 -24.56 -10.64
C ARG A 342 -23.99 -24.64 -11.75
N LEU A 343 -23.33 -23.52 -12.06
CA LEU A 343 -22.27 -23.48 -13.09
C LEU A 343 -21.08 -24.36 -12.71
N GLU A 344 -20.69 -24.38 -11.44
CA GLU A 344 -19.62 -25.25 -10.95
C GLU A 344 -20.01 -26.74 -11.08
N ALA A 345 -21.26 -27.09 -10.79
CA ALA A 345 -21.77 -28.45 -10.96
C ALA A 345 -21.85 -28.87 -12.45
N GLU A 346 -22.27 -27.96 -13.34
CA GLU A 346 -22.28 -28.18 -14.79
C GLU A 346 -20.85 -28.38 -15.32
N ALA A 347 -19.90 -27.52 -14.92
CA ALA A 347 -18.49 -27.64 -15.31
C ALA A 347 -17.85 -28.93 -14.77
N ALA A 348 -18.18 -29.34 -13.54
CA ALA A 348 -17.73 -30.61 -12.98
C ALA A 348 -18.28 -31.82 -13.75
N ALA A 349 -19.56 -31.80 -14.13
CA ALA A 349 -20.17 -32.85 -14.94
C ALA A 349 -19.58 -32.93 -16.35
N GLU A 350 -19.31 -31.78 -17.00
CA GLU A 350 -18.62 -31.73 -18.29
C GLU A 350 -17.19 -32.26 -18.19
N ALA A 351 -16.45 -31.91 -17.12
CA ALA A 351 -15.11 -32.42 -16.88
C ALA A 351 -15.10 -33.93 -16.65
N GLU A 352 -16.06 -34.47 -15.89
CA GLU A 352 -16.23 -35.91 -15.67
C GLU A 352 -16.58 -36.64 -16.97
N ALA A 353 -17.51 -36.11 -17.76
CA ALA A 353 -17.86 -36.66 -19.07
C ALA A 353 -16.68 -36.63 -20.05
N ALA A 354 -15.89 -35.55 -20.06
CA ALA A 354 -14.68 -35.44 -20.88
C ALA A 354 -13.60 -36.44 -20.44
N ALA A 355 -13.43 -36.66 -19.14
CA ALA A 355 -12.51 -37.66 -18.59
C ALA A 355 -12.93 -39.09 -18.97
N LEU A 356 -14.23 -39.39 -18.93
CA LEU A 356 -14.76 -40.70 -19.30
C LEU A 356 -14.61 -40.97 -20.81
N ALA A 357 -14.88 -39.96 -21.65
CA ALA A 357 -14.67 -40.04 -23.09
C ALA A 357 -13.17 -40.19 -23.46
N ALA A 358 -12.28 -39.53 -22.73
CA ALA A 358 -10.83 -39.70 -22.90
C ALA A 358 -10.38 -41.12 -22.55
N ALA A 359 -10.90 -41.69 -21.44
CA ALA A 359 -10.60 -43.06 -21.02
C ALA A 359 -11.15 -44.10 -22.02
N GLU A 360 -12.36 -43.88 -22.57
CA GLU A 360 -12.91 -44.75 -23.63
C GLU A 360 -12.11 -44.67 -24.93
N ALA A 361 -11.63 -43.48 -25.31
CA ALA A 361 -10.77 -43.32 -26.49
C ALA A 361 -9.39 -43.99 -26.30
N GLU A 362 -8.82 -43.91 -25.10
CA GLU A 362 -7.56 -44.58 -24.75
C GLU A 362 -7.73 -46.12 -24.77
N ALA A 363 -8.81 -46.64 -24.19
CA ALA A 363 -9.14 -48.07 -24.23
C ALA A 363 -9.41 -48.57 -25.67
N ALA A 364 -10.05 -47.78 -26.52
CA ALA A 364 -10.27 -48.11 -27.93
C ALA A 364 -8.95 -48.13 -28.72
N ALA A 365 -8.03 -47.19 -28.45
CA ALA A 365 -6.71 -47.17 -29.05
C ALA A 365 -5.85 -48.38 -28.61
N GLU A 366 -5.92 -48.78 -27.35
CA GLU A 366 -5.27 -50.01 -26.85
C GLU A 366 -5.85 -51.28 -27.50
N ALA A 367 -7.17 -51.33 -27.73
CA ALA A 367 -7.82 -52.45 -28.39
C ALA A 367 -7.45 -52.55 -29.89
N GLU A 368 -7.37 -51.43 -30.62
CA GLU A 368 -6.89 -51.41 -32.00
C GLU A 368 -5.40 -51.78 -32.11
N ALA A 369 -4.57 -51.38 -31.13
CA ALA A 369 -3.17 -51.80 -31.07
C ALA A 369 -3.02 -53.30 -30.81
N ALA A 370 -3.93 -53.91 -30.03
CA ALA A 370 -3.96 -55.35 -29.78
C ALA A 370 -4.43 -56.15 -31.02
N ASP A 371 -5.37 -55.63 -31.81
CA ASP A 371 -5.85 -56.28 -33.04
C ASP A 371 -4.85 -56.13 -34.20
N GLY A 372 -4.09 -55.02 -34.22
CA GLY A 372 -2.95 -54.82 -35.14
C GLY A 372 -1.76 -55.74 -34.88
N ALA A 373 -1.54 -56.16 -33.63
CA ALA A 373 -0.51 -57.13 -33.28
C ALA A 373 -0.86 -58.58 -33.70
N GLY A 374 -2.12 -58.85 -34.07
CA GLY A 374 -2.56 -60.13 -34.63
C GLY A 374 -2.19 -60.34 -36.11
N ALA A 375 -1.69 -59.32 -36.80
CA ALA A 375 -1.38 -59.37 -38.23
C ALA A 375 0.13 -59.42 -38.58
N GLU A 376 1.02 -59.41 -37.57
CA GLU A 376 2.49 -59.46 -37.77
C GLU A 376 3.18 -60.66 -37.07
N SER A 377 2.49 -61.79 -36.89
CA SER A 377 3.16 -63.02 -36.38
C SER A 377 3.12 -64.24 -37.33
N GLU A 378 2.72 -64.08 -38.60
CA GLU A 378 2.91 -65.10 -39.65
C GLU A 378 4.14 -64.79 -40.52
N ALA A 379 5.30 -64.53 -39.91
CA ALA A 379 6.54 -64.39 -40.67
C ALA A 379 7.82 -64.66 -39.86
N GLU A 380 7.87 -65.69 -39.00
CA GLU A 380 9.16 -66.30 -38.63
C GLU A 380 8.98 -67.67 -37.95
N THR A 381 8.73 -68.69 -38.77
CA THR A 381 9.00 -70.10 -38.41
C THR A 381 10.14 -70.60 -39.28
N ALA A 382 11.34 -70.71 -38.73
CA ALA A 382 12.31 -71.78 -39.01
C ALA A 382 13.62 -71.53 -38.25
N GLY A 383 13.82 -72.21 -37.12
CA GLY A 383 15.05 -72.10 -36.34
C GLY A 383 14.99 -72.87 -35.04
N GLU A 384 14.78 -74.17 -35.17
CA GLU A 384 14.66 -75.15 -34.09
C GLU A 384 15.94 -75.31 -33.23
N THR A 385 15.69 -75.74 -31.99
CA THR A 385 16.50 -76.61 -31.11
C THR A 385 17.50 -76.05 -30.09
N GLU A 386 17.28 -76.56 -28.87
CA GLU A 386 18.21 -76.98 -27.80
C GLU A 386 18.50 -76.08 -26.59
N SER A 387 17.88 -76.50 -25.46
CA SER A 387 18.45 -76.80 -24.14
C SER A 387 19.29 -75.71 -23.44
N ALA A 388 18.77 -75.16 -22.34
CA ALA A 388 19.03 -75.59 -20.97
C ALA A 388 20.47 -75.35 -20.48
N ALA A 389 20.64 -74.37 -19.58
CA ALA A 389 21.60 -74.34 -18.46
C ALA A 389 21.51 -72.95 -17.79
N GLU A 390 21.14 -72.90 -16.51
CA GLU A 390 22.02 -72.53 -15.39
C GLU A 390 22.07 -71.01 -15.14
N THR A 391 21.48 -70.52 -14.04
CA THR A 391 22.03 -70.39 -12.67
C THR A 391 22.58 -68.98 -12.44
N GLU A 392 22.00 -68.30 -11.44
CA GLU A 392 22.54 -67.16 -10.66
C GLU A 392 22.98 -65.91 -11.45
N THR A 393 22.62 -64.70 -11.05
CA THR A 393 23.34 -64.00 -9.96
C THR A 393 22.58 -62.72 -9.60
N SER A 394 22.32 -62.59 -8.30
CA SER A 394 22.39 -61.42 -7.39
C SER A 394 22.11 -60.00 -7.91
N GLN A 395 21.29 -59.25 -7.15
CA GLN A 395 21.69 -58.06 -6.35
C GLN A 395 22.25 -56.90 -7.20
N GLU A 396 21.85 -55.64 -7.08
CA GLU A 396 21.53 -54.86 -5.90
C GLU A 396 21.12 -53.47 -6.44
N THR A 397 20.17 -52.81 -5.77
CA THR A 397 20.07 -51.34 -5.58
C THR A 397 20.73 -50.36 -6.58
N ARG A 398 19.91 -49.44 -7.12
CA ARG A 398 19.90 -48.05 -6.62
C ARG A 398 18.61 -47.32 -6.96
#